data_AF-A0A7X7MK95-F1
#
_entry.id   AF-A0A7X7MK95-F1
#
_cell.length_a   1.000
_cell.length_b   1.000
_cell.length_c   1.000
_cell.angle_alpha   90.00
_cell.angle_beta   90.00
_cell.angle_gamma   90.00
#
_symmetry.space_group_name_H-M   'P 1'
#
loop_
_entity.id
_entity.type
_entity.pdbx_description
1 polymer ?
#
loop_
_entity_poly.entity_id
_entity_poly.type
_entity_poly.pdbx_seq_one_letter_code
_entity_poly.pdbx_strand_id
1 'polypeptide(L)'
;MPLKVQCPHCRTKLDLSELEPFSDIACPKCSTAMVVPQWFQSILLEEVLLSSPGLRVYRALDPTLDRESCVKQLWIPSAPQPPAADPGNPYQAETLEEFLGVFRRTSLLMHPNIVPVCSCGSLSGIVYAVTQYVNGQALNQANPRGVSDWPDILQTFSAVCDGLSYAAGKGICHGHLIPENILLDQDGGPRLTDFAVALAIGKDIQGSPYTCPEFVPGSRTGTVSGDIFSLGVCIYEYATGVLPCAGREAAWRRGEIVPAALSAFNPAVPKLFSDLILQMLSLTPAPRPASYETIQSVCKRLSLSPEATQRRKKSRKGGLKVSRSAANRPVRLVHPPRSSGGKAINIIIVLLILLALALLALIVQKHYGSKTLSGVDLQAESQAAAQVVAQSEAELREHDLLRAQESQTKSSATDNPELKPCQLDEAMLAARPRPEDFDFRRVREELKGYMALIPEECKEQERERIRIIASYKEYLVSKMRKLPYQPDNYSGLRLRNGRRVKGTLTLFSDTGVLKMRQLGAPAGEFLEIPWKEVALQEVLDMAFYYVRRSHDEIRGAKVISQKRLQEVVDEYLYLIMLCDWYQETAYLDKVCREAVTLPDPDIQARIRHSVPWSGQ
;
A
#
# COMPACT_ATOMS: atom_id res chain seq x y z
N MET A 1 -33.60 -14.59 2.19
CA MET A 1 -34.33 -13.35 1.80
C MET A 1 -35.14 -13.67 0.55
N PRO A 2 -36.39 -13.21 0.42
CA PRO A 2 -37.17 -13.45 -0.80
C PRO A 2 -36.47 -12.81 -2.00
N LEU A 3 -36.32 -13.58 -3.08
CA LEU A 3 -35.65 -13.16 -4.30
C LEU A 3 -36.68 -12.74 -5.35
N LYS A 4 -37.17 -11.51 -5.21
CA LYS A 4 -38.14 -10.91 -6.13
C LYS A 4 -37.44 -9.97 -7.10
N VAL A 5 -37.53 -10.29 -8.39
CA VAL A 5 -36.87 -9.56 -9.48
C VAL A 5 -37.87 -9.25 -10.59
N GLN A 6 -37.49 -8.44 -11.57
CA GLN A 6 -38.27 -8.21 -12.79
C GLN A 6 -37.48 -8.67 -14.00
N CYS A 7 -38.18 -9.27 -14.96
CA CYS A 7 -37.61 -9.57 -16.25
C CYS A 7 -37.09 -8.26 -16.90
N PRO A 8 -35.84 -8.22 -17.40
CA PRO A 8 -35.30 -7.06 -18.11
C PRO A 8 -36.18 -6.56 -19.25
N HIS A 9 -36.75 -7.50 -19.99
CA HIS A 9 -37.38 -7.26 -21.27
C HIS A 9 -38.84 -6.84 -21.09
N CYS A 10 -39.64 -7.70 -20.46
CA CYS A 10 -41.09 -7.45 -20.30
C CYS A 10 -41.48 -6.88 -18.93
N ARG A 11 -40.52 -6.66 -18.02
CA ARG A 11 -40.72 -6.12 -16.65
C ARG A 11 -41.66 -6.92 -15.75
N THR A 12 -42.02 -8.14 -16.15
CA THR A 12 -42.82 -9.06 -15.31
C THR A 12 -42.08 -9.35 -14.02
N LYS A 13 -42.77 -9.23 -12.88
CA LYS A 13 -42.25 -9.59 -11.56
C LYS A 13 -42.14 -11.10 -11.46
N LEU A 14 -40.99 -11.59 -11.04
CA LEU A 14 -40.67 -13.00 -10.86
C LEU A 14 -40.24 -13.21 -9.41
N ASP A 15 -40.72 -14.29 -8.80
CA ASP A 15 -40.20 -14.79 -7.53
C ASP A 15 -39.30 -15.99 -7.85
N LEU A 16 -38.00 -15.81 -7.61
CA LEU A 16 -36.98 -16.82 -7.90
C LEU A 16 -36.44 -17.46 -6.61
N SER A 17 -37.14 -17.29 -5.48
CA SER A 17 -36.65 -17.69 -4.16
C SER A 17 -36.37 -19.20 -4.02
N GLU A 18 -37.11 -20.03 -4.75
CA GLU A 18 -37.03 -21.50 -4.71
C GLU A 18 -36.14 -22.08 -5.81
N LEU A 19 -35.53 -21.25 -6.65
CA LEU A 19 -34.70 -21.71 -7.77
C LEU A 19 -33.23 -21.79 -7.36
N GLU A 20 -32.51 -22.72 -7.97
CA GLU A 20 -31.09 -22.91 -7.71
C GLU A 20 -30.29 -21.67 -8.17
N PRO A 21 -29.44 -21.08 -7.30
CA PRO A 21 -28.59 -19.96 -7.68
C PRO A 21 -27.73 -20.27 -8.89
N PHE A 22 -27.60 -19.28 -9.78
CA PHE A 22 -26.85 -19.32 -11.03
C PHE A 22 -27.37 -20.32 -12.08
N SER A 23 -28.55 -20.91 -11.89
CA SER A 23 -29.22 -21.69 -12.92
C SER A 23 -29.81 -20.80 -14.03
N ASP A 24 -29.82 -21.31 -15.26
CA ASP A 24 -30.46 -20.65 -16.39
C ASP A 24 -31.98 -20.85 -16.34
N ILE A 25 -32.72 -19.76 -16.54
CA ILE A 25 -34.18 -19.75 -16.61
C ILE A 25 -34.64 -18.92 -17.80
N ALA A 26 -35.83 -19.21 -18.31
CA ALA A 26 -36.50 -18.37 -19.29
C ALA A 26 -37.65 -17.62 -18.62
N CYS A 27 -37.78 -16.33 -18.91
CA CYS A 27 -38.94 -15.57 -18.44
C CYS A 27 -40.23 -16.25 -18.93
N PRO A 28 -41.18 -16.62 -18.05
CA PRO A 28 -42.40 -17.33 -18.45
C PRO A 28 -43.32 -16.52 -19.38
N LYS A 29 -43.12 -15.20 -19.48
CA LYS A 29 -43.92 -14.31 -20.32
C LYS A 29 -43.32 -14.04 -21.71
N CYS A 30 -41.99 -13.86 -21.80
CA CYS A 30 -41.33 -13.43 -23.05
C CYS A 30 -40.12 -14.28 -23.43
N SER A 31 -39.90 -15.39 -22.72
CA SER A 31 -38.83 -16.36 -22.97
C SER A 31 -37.41 -15.78 -22.94
N THR A 32 -37.22 -14.57 -22.42
CA THR A 32 -35.89 -13.98 -22.24
C THR A 32 -35.07 -14.86 -21.31
N ALA A 33 -33.91 -15.31 -21.77
CA ALA A 33 -32.96 -16.07 -20.99
C ALA A 33 -32.35 -15.19 -19.88
N MET A 34 -32.29 -15.75 -18.68
CA MET A 34 -31.92 -15.08 -17.45
C MET A 34 -31.21 -16.07 -16.53
N VAL A 35 -30.35 -15.57 -15.65
CA VAL A 35 -29.68 -16.37 -14.63
C VAL A 35 -30.30 -16.06 -13.27
N VAL A 36 -30.53 -17.07 -12.44
CA VAL A 36 -31.02 -16.90 -11.08
C VAL A 36 -29.93 -16.26 -10.22
N PRO A 37 -30.11 -15.04 -9.69
CA PRO A 37 -29.08 -14.39 -8.89
C PRO A 37 -29.07 -14.90 -7.44
N GLN A 38 -28.02 -14.58 -6.68
CA GLN A 38 -27.89 -14.97 -5.28
C GLN A 38 -27.69 -13.75 -4.38
N TRP A 39 -28.42 -13.68 -3.26
CA TRP A 39 -28.13 -12.66 -2.24
C TRP A 39 -26.82 -12.99 -1.50
N PHE A 40 -25.96 -11.99 -1.39
CA PHE A 40 -24.81 -11.98 -0.50
C PHE A 40 -24.83 -10.69 0.34
N GLN A 41 -25.24 -10.82 1.59
CA GLN A 41 -25.58 -9.67 2.45
C GLN A 41 -26.65 -8.78 1.77
N SER A 42 -26.35 -7.51 1.51
CA SER A 42 -27.20 -6.56 0.78
C SER A 42 -26.88 -6.46 -0.71
N ILE A 43 -25.91 -7.24 -1.21
CA ILE A 43 -25.47 -7.24 -2.60
C ILE A 43 -26.06 -8.46 -3.30
N LEU A 44 -26.49 -8.29 -4.55
CA LEU A 44 -27.04 -9.36 -5.36
C LEU A 44 -26.00 -9.83 -6.39
N LEU A 45 -25.53 -11.07 -6.27
CA LEU A 45 -24.62 -11.70 -7.22
C LEU A 45 -25.43 -12.14 -8.45
N GLU A 46 -25.09 -11.62 -9.64
CA GLU A 46 -25.87 -11.84 -10.86
C GLU A 46 -25.22 -12.81 -11.84
N GLU A 47 -23.88 -12.89 -11.88
CA GLU A 47 -23.14 -13.66 -12.88
C GLU A 47 -21.79 -14.10 -12.31
N VAL A 48 -21.38 -15.34 -12.57
CA VAL A 48 -20.04 -15.84 -12.23
C VAL A 48 -19.06 -15.44 -13.34
N LEU A 49 -18.10 -14.58 -13.03
CA LEU A 49 -17.07 -14.10 -13.95
C LEU A 49 -15.83 -15.00 -13.95
N LEU A 50 -15.51 -15.58 -12.78
CA LEU A 50 -14.39 -16.51 -12.60
C LEU A 50 -14.81 -17.56 -11.58
N SER A 51 -14.50 -18.82 -11.87
CA SER A 51 -14.59 -19.92 -10.91
C SER A 51 -13.29 -20.72 -10.93
N SER A 52 -12.64 -20.80 -9.77
CA SER A 52 -11.43 -21.58 -9.53
C SER A 52 -11.51 -22.19 -8.12
N PRO A 53 -10.76 -23.28 -7.83
CA PRO A 53 -10.81 -23.90 -6.50
C PRO A 53 -10.60 -22.88 -5.38
N GLY A 54 -11.59 -22.73 -4.51
CA GLY A 54 -11.64 -21.83 -3.36
C GLY A 54 -11.84 -20.34 -3.67
N LEU A 55 -11.88 -19.92 -4.94
CA LEU A 55 -12.03 -18.52 -5.35
C LEU A 55 -13.10 -18.37 -6.44
N ARG A 56 -14.10 -17.52 -6.16
CA ARG A 56 -15.08 -17.07 -7.16
C ARG A 56 -15.11 -15.55 -7.28
N VAL A 57 -15.35 -15.09 -8.49
CA VAL A 57 -15.55 -13.67 -8.81
C VAL A 57 -16.89 -13.51 -9.50
N TYR A 58 -17.69 -12.56 -9.04
CA TYR A 58 -19.04 -12.32 -9.52
C TYR A 58 -19.21 -10.90 -10.02
N ARG A 59 -19.99 -10.73 -11.09
CA ARG A 59 -20.69 -9.47 -11.35
C ARG A 59 -21.86 -9.41 -10.39
N ALA A 60 -22.05 -8.26 -9.77
CA ALA A 60 -23.06 -8.06 -8.76
C ALA A 60 -23.72 -6.69 -8.88
N LEU A 61 -24.89 -6.55 -8.29
CA LEU A 61 -25.59 -5.30 -8.13
C LEU A 61 -25.70 -4.97 -6.65
N ASP A 62 -25.33 -3.74 -6.27
CA ASP A 62 -25.68 -3.17 -4.97
C ASP A 62 -26.99 -2.39 -5.12
N PRO A 63 -28.14 -2.94 -4.70
CA PRO A 63 -29.43 -2.29 -4.88
C PRO A 63 -29.63 -1.11 -3.93
N THR A 64 -28.78 -0.95 -2.92
CA THR A 64 -28.83 0.19 -1.99
C THR A 64 -28.28 1.44 -2.64
N LEU A 65 -27.22 1.26 -3.44
CA LEU A 65 -26.53 2.33 -4.15
C LEU A 65 -26.91 2.42 -5.64
N ASP A 66 -27.76 1.50 -6.11
CA ASP A 66 -28.14 1.32 -7.53
C ASP A 66 -26.91 1.29 -8.47
N ARG A 67 -25.88 0.52 -8.09
CA ARG A 67 -24.62 0.43 -8.83
C ARG A 67 -24.13 -0.99 -9.03
N GLU A 68 -23.45 -1.22 -10.15
CA GLU A 68 -22.75 -2.48 -10.40
C GLU A 68 -21.48 -2.58 -9.56
N SER A 69 -21.22 -3.78 -9.06
CA SER A 69 -20.06 -4.12 -8.24
C SER A 69 -19.48 -5.46 -8.70
N CYS A 70 -18.21 -5.69 -8.38
CA CYS A 70 -17.55 -6.97 -8.55
C CYS A 70 -17.30 -7.54 -7.17
N VAL A 71 -17.75 -8.77 -6.90
CA VAL A 71 -17.56 -9.44 -5.60
C VAL A 71 -16.60 -10.59 -5.79
N LYS A 72 -15.52 -10.61 -5.03
CA LYS A 72 -14.53 -11.68 -5.01
C LYS A 72 -14.67 -12.41 -3.69
N GLN A 73 -14.85 -13.72 -3.71
CA GLN A 73 -15.01 -14.57 -2.53
C GLN A 73 -13.92 -15.62 -2.51
N LEU A 74 -13.23 -15.72 -1.37
CA LEU A 74 -12.24 -16.74 -1.06
C LEU A 74 -12.71 -17.53 0.17
N TRP A 75 -12.67 -18.86 0.11
CA TRP A 75 -13.01 -19.72 1.23
C TRP A 75 -12.04 -20.89 1.36
N ILE A 76 -12.10 -21.57 2.49
CA ILE A 76 -11.34 -22.80 2.77
C ILE A 76 -12.28 -24.01 2.82
N PRO A 77 -11.78 -25.25 2.64
CA PRO A 77 -12.62 -26.45 2.68
C PRO A 77 -13.43 -26.62 3.98
N SER A 78 -12.90 -26.13 5.09
CA SER A 78 -13.52 -26.21 6.43
C SER A 78 -14.48 -25.06 6.75
N ALA A 79 -14.83 -24.21 5.78
CA ALA A 79 -15.78 -23.13 6.00
C ALA A 79 -17.15 -23.70 6.45
N PRO A 80 -17.87 -23.08 7.41
CA PRO A 80 -19.14 -23.59 7.94
C PRO A 80 -20.25 -23.78 6.89
N GLN A 81 -20.24 -22.98 5.82
CA GLN A 81 -21.16 -23.06 4.69
C GLN A 81 -20.41 -22.74 3.38
N PRO A 82 -19.62 -23.69 2.84
CA PRO A 82 -18.84 -23.43 1.64
C PRO A 82 -19.75 -23.34 0.40
N PRO A 83 -19.46 -22.46 -0.59
CA PRO A 83 -20.21 -22.36 -1.84
C PRO A 83 -20.14 -23.62 -2.71
N ALA A 84 -21.01 -24.61 -2.48
CA ALA A 84 -20.94 -25.97 -3.05
C ALA A 84 -19.61 -26.71 -2.72
N ALA A 85 -19.62 -28.05 -2.73
CA ALA A 85 -18.42 -28.82 -2.47
C ALA A 85 -17.38 -28.58 -3.57
N ASP A 86 -16.22 -28.03 -3.20
CA ASP A 86 -15.13 -27.65 -4.11
C ASP A 86 -13.90 -28.53 -3.84
N PRO A 87 -13.91 -29.79 -4.32
CA PRO A 87 -12.80 -30.71 -4.14
C PRO A 87 -11.56 -30.15 -4.83
N GLY A 88 -10.47 -29.98 -4.08
CA GLY A 88 -9.21 -29.44 -4.58
C GLY A 88 -8.94 -27.97 -4.21
N ASN A 89 -9.78 -27.34 -3.39
CA ASN A 89 -9.48 -26.04 -2.79
C ASN A 89 -8.21 -26.14 -1.91
N PRO A 90 -7.10 -25.46 -2.28
CA PRO A 90 -5.81 -25.62 -1.61
C PRO A 90 -5.62 -24.64 -0.44
N TYR A 91 -6.56 -23.73 -0.21
CA TYR A 91 -6.36 -22.58 0.67
C TYR A 91 -6.51 -22.95 2.15
N GLN A 92 -5.74 -22.24 2.98
CA GLN A 92 -5.70 -22.39 4.43
C GLN A 92 -6.15 -21.10 5.11
N ALA A 93 -6.31 -21.13 6.44
CA ALA A 93 -6.83 -19.98 7.19
C ALA A 93 -5.95 -18.74 7.04
N GLU A 94 -4.62 -18.92 6.97
CA GLU A 94 -3.64 -17.86 6.77
C GLU A 94 -3.86 -17.14 5.43
N THR A 95 -4.23 -17.89 4.39
CA THR A 95 -4.53 -17.37 3.05
C THR A 95 -5.71 -16.39 3.07
N LEU A 96 -6.72 -16.67 3.90
CA LEU A 96 -7.89 -15.80 4.04
C LEU A 96 -7.52 -14.42 4.60
N GLU A 97 -6.68 -14.38 5.64
CA GLU A 97 -6.21 -13.14 6.24
C GLU A 97 -5.30 -12.34 5.28
N GLU A 98 -4.46 -13.02 4.52
CA GLU A 98 -3.63 -12.38 3.50
C GLU A 98 -4.44 -11.76 2.38
N PHE A 99 -5.43 -12.48 1.87
CA PHE A 99 -6.35 -12.00 0.85
C PHE A 99 -7.10 -10.76 1.35
N LEU A 100 -7.65 -10.81 2.57
CA LEU A 100 -8.31 -9.66 3.19
C LEU A 100 -7.34 -8.48 3.39
N GLY A 101 -6.13 -8.78 3.85
CA GLY A 101 -5.06 -7.80 4.07
C GLY A 101 -4.66 -7.05 2.79
N VAL A 102 -4.64 -7.73 1.64
CA VAL A 102 -4.41 -7.10 0.34
C VAL A 102 -5.46 -6.05 0.04
N PHE A 103 -6.75 -6.39 0.15
CA PHE A 103 -7.84 -5.44 -0.15
C PHE A 103 -7.90 -4.29 0.84
N ARG A 104 -7.55 -4.51 2.12
CA ARG A 104 -7.39 -3.43 3.10
C ARG A 104 -6.30 -2.46 2.67
N ARG A 105 -5.12 -2.96 2.26
CA ARG A 105 -4.02 -2.10 1.77
C ARG A 105 -4.40 -1.34 0.51
N THR A 106 -5.04 -2.00 -0.45
CA THR A 106 -5.36 -1.39 -1.76
C THR A 106 -6.62 -0.52 -1.72
N SER A 107 -7.43 -0.58 -0.66
CA SER A 107 -8.58 0.33 -0.47
C SER A 107 -8.22 1.81 -0.39
N LEU A 108 -6.96 2.12 -0.07
CA LEU A 108 -6.44 3.48 -0.08
C LEU A 108 -6.16 4.02 -1.49
N LEU A 109 -6.24 3.18 -2.52
CA LEU A 109 -5.94 3.56 -3.90
C LEU A 109 -7.18 4.17 -4.58
N MET A 110 -7.12 5.47 -4.84
CA MET A 110 -8.16 6.22 -5.56
C MET A 110 -7.52 6.90 -6.77
N HIS A 111 -7.60 6.23 -7.93
CA HIS A 111 -7.00 6.71 -9.18
C HIS A 111 -7.87 6.25 -10.37
N PRO A 112 -8.04 7.06 -11.44
CA PRO A 112 -8.86 6.69 -12.60
C PRO A 112 -8.45 5.34 -13.21
N ASN A 113 -7.15 5.05 -13.28
CA ASN A 113 -6.61 3.81 -13.84
C ASN A 113 -6.46 2.65 -12.84
N ILE A 114 -7.09 2.73 -11.66
CA ILE A 114 -7.12 1.64 -10.68
C ILE A 114 -8.58 1.36 -10.33
N VAL A 115 -8.96 0.08 -10.28
CA VAL A 115 -10.30 -0.30 -9.83
C VAL A 115 -10.41 -0.08 -8.31
N PRO A 116 -11.29 0.81 -7.84
CA PRO A 116 -11.39 1.09 -6.41
C PRO A 116 -12.02 -0.08 -5.66
N VAL A 117 -11.44 -0.39 -4.49
CA VAL A 117 -12.03 -1.32 -3.52
C VAL A 117 -13.10 -0.56 -2.72
N CYS A 118 -14.34 -1.04 -2.78
CA CYS A 118 -15.47 -0.43 -2.10
C CYS A 118 -15.61 -0.93 -0.66
N SER A 119 -15.44 -2.23 -0.43
CA SER A 119 -15.44 -2.83 0.90
C SER A 119 -14.76 -4.20 0.86
N CYS A 120 -14.37 -4.71 2.03
CA CYS A 120 -13.92 -6.09 2.19
C CYS A 120 -14.25 -6.57 3.61
N GLY A 121 -14.33 -7.88 3.81
CA GLY A 121 -14.67 -8.45 5.11
C GLY A 121 -14.65 -9.96 5.12
N SER A 122 -15.11 -10.53 6.23
CA SER A 122 -15.33 -11.96 6.38
C SER A 122 -16.76 -12.22 6.84
N LEU A 123 -17.36 -13.30 6.34
CA LEU A 123 -18.70 -13.75 6.70
C LEU A 123 -18.74 -15.27 6.65
N SER A 124 -19.07 -15.91 7.78
CA SER A 124 -19.29 -17.37 7.84
C SER A 124 -18.15 -18.21 7.23
N GLY A 125 -16.89 -17.83 7.49
CA GLY A 125 -15.71 -18.53 6.96
C GLY A 125 -15.35 -18.22 5.49
N ILE A 126 -16.05 -17.26 4.87
CA ILE A 126 -15.75 -16.73 3.53
C ILE A 126 -15.18 -15.33 3.68
N VAL A 127 -14.00 -15.07 3.14
CA VAL A 127 -13.47 -13.71 2.99
C VAL A 127 -13.92 -13.16 1.64
N TYR A 128 -14.29 -11.89 1.61
CA TYR A 128 -14.73 -11.24 0.40
C TYR A 128 -14.16 -9.85 0.22
N ALA A 129 -14.10 -9.42 -1.03
CA ALA A 129 -13.83 -8.05 -1.42
C ALA A 129 -14.84 -7.59 -2.47
N VAL A 130 -15.36 -6.39 -2.30
CA VAL A 130 -16.26 -5.71 -3.23
C VAL A 130 -15.48 -4.58 -3.88
N THR A 131 -15.35 -4.62 -5.20
CA THR A 131 -14.73 -3.56 -6.00
C THR A 131 -15.75 -2.97 -6.97
N GLN A 132 -15.43 -1.83 -7.59
CA GLN A 132 -16.21 -1.38 -8.74
C GLN A 132 -16.21 -2.45 -9.83
N TYR A 133 -17.36 -2.68 -10.46
CA TYR A 133 -17.41 -3.47 -11.70
C TYR A 133 -16.95 -2.61 -12.87
N VAL A 134 -15.94 -3.07 -13.61
CA VAL A 134 -15.51 -2.43 -14.86
C VAL A 134 -16.28 -3.10 -16.00
N ASN A 135 -17.21 -2.35 -16.58
CA ASN A 135 -17.93 -2.81 -17.76
C ASN A 135 -17.00 -2.73 -18.98
N GLY A 136 -16.41 -3.86 -19.34
CA GLY A 136 -15.29 -3.90 -20.26
C GLY A 136 -14.77 -5.31 -20.49
N GLN A 137 -13.54 -5.41 -20.97
CA GLN A 137 -12.83 -6.68 -21.19
C GLN A 137 -11.41 -6.60 -20.64
N ALA A 138 -10.84 -7.73 -20.25
CA ALA A 138 -9.41 -7.79 -19.97
C ALA A 138 -8.58 -7.55 -21.24
N LEU A 139 -7.34 -7.08 -21.10
CA LEU A 139 -6.49 -6.67 -22.21
C LEU A 139 -6.25 -7.81 -23.22
N ASN A 140 -6.06 -9.04 -22.73
CA ASN A 140 -5.93 -10.25 -23.56
C ASN A 140 -7.17 -10.57 -24.40
N GLN A 141 -8.37 -10.28 -23.87
CA GLN A 141 -9.64 -10.49 -24.58
C GLN A 141 -9.93 -9.38 -25.59
N ALA A 142 -9.55 -8.15 -25.27
CA ALA A 142 -9.80 -6.99 -26.14
C ALA A 142 -8.85 -6.95 -27.35
N ASN A 143 -7.64 -7.50 -27.22
CA ASN A 143 -6.66 -7.58 -28.30
C ASN A 143 -6.12 -9.01 -28.45
N PRO A 144 -6.95 -9.99 -28.87
CA PRO A 144 -6.58 -11.40 -28.90
C PRO A 144 -5.52 -11.72 -29.98
N ARG A 145 -5.28 -10.78 -30.91
CA ARG A 145 -4.21 -10.91 -31.93
C ARG A 145 -2.92 -10.19 -31.53
N GLY A 146 -2.96 -9.33 -30.51
CA GLY A 146 -1.81 -8.52 -30.04
C GLY A 146 -1.18 -7.61 -31.11
N VAL A 147 -1.92 -7.13 -32.12
CA VAL A 147 -1.37 -6.23 -33.14
C VAL A 147 -2.04 -4.86 -33.01
N SER A 148 -1.44 -3.99 -32.20
CA SER A 148 -1.86 -2.59 -32.05
C SER A 148 -0.85 -1.62 -32.67
N ASP A 149 -1.33 -0.50 -33.22
CA ASP A 149 -0.43 0.55 -33.70
C ASP A 149 0.24 1.23 -32.50
N TRP A 150 1.52 1.57 -32.63
CA TRP A 150 2.32 2.05 -31.51
C TRP A 150 1.79 3.30 -30.80
N PRO A 151 1.07 4.26 -31.44
CA PRO A 151 0.48 5.37 -30.70
C PRO A 151 -0.64 4.95 -29.75
N ASP A 152 -1.38 3.90 -30.09
CA ASP A 152 -2.45 3.36 -29.24
C ASP A 152 -1.84 2.58 -28.06
N ILE A 153 -0.74 1.83 -28.31
CA ILE A 153 0.06 1.20 -27.26
C ILE A 153 0.57 2.23 -26.26
N LEU A 154 1.17 3.34 -26.74
CA LEU A 154 1.65 4.41 -25.88
C LEU A 154 0.53 5.03 -25.04
N GLN A 155 -0.66 5.22 -25.63
CA GLN A 155 -1.79 5.79 -24.90
C GLN A 155 -2.24 4.87 -23.77
N THR A 156 -2.48 3.59 -24.06
CA THR A 156 -2.94 2.61 -23.08
C THR A 156 -1.91 2.44 -21.98
N PHE A 157 -0.64 2.19 -22.34
CA PHE A 157 0.36 1.87 -21.34
C PHE A 157 0.94 3.08 -20.60
N SER A 158 0.80 4.30 -21.14
CA SER A 158 1.04 5.51 -20.34
C SER A 158 0.04 5.62 -19.19
N ALA A 159 -1.25 5.36 -19.45
CA ALA A 159 -2.28 5.39 -18.42
C ALA A 159 -2.14 4.23 -17.41
N VAL A 160 -1.66 3.06 -17.86
CA VAL A 160 -1.25 1.97 -16.94
C VAL A 160 -0.10 2.42 -16.04
N CYS A 161 0.92 3.09 -16.60
CA CYS A 161 2.03 3.64 -15.81
C CYS A 161 1.54 4.68 -14.80
N ASP A 162 0.53 5.50 -15.14
CA ASP A 162 -0.05 6.48 -14.21
C ASP A 162 -0.64 5.77 -12.97
N GLY A 163 -1.38 4.68 -13.18
CA GLY A 163 -1.90 3.85 -12.09
C GLY A 163 -0.81 3.17 -11.26
N LEU A 164 0.20 2.58 -11.91
CA LEU A 164 1.30 1.91 -11.21
C LEU A 164 2.19 2.89 -10.42
N SER A 165 2.50 4.05 -11.00
CA SER A 165 3.19 5.17 -10.34
C SER A 165 2.44 5.60 -9.08
N TYR A 166 1.14 5.86 -9.20
CA TYR A 166 0.30 6.26 -8.08
C TYR A 166 0.30 5.21 -6.95
N ALA A 167 0.17 3.92 -7.29
CA ALA A 167 0.21 2.85 -6.30
C ALA A 167 1.59 2.74 -5.64
N ALA A 168 2.67 2.81 -6.41
CA ALA A 168 4.04 2.74 -5.90
C ALA A 168 4.39 3.93 -4.99
N GLY A 169 3.88 5.13 -5.28
CA GLY A 169 3.97 6.29 -4.39
C GLY A 169 3.30 6.09 -3.03
N LYS A 170 2.42 5.09 -2.90
CA LYS A 170 1.81 4.66 -1.64
C LYS A 170 2.43 3.37 -1.07
N GLY A 171 3.58 2.95 -1.60
CA GLY A 171 4.30 1.75 -1.18
C GLY A 171 3.62 0.44 -1.62
N ILE A 172 2.73 0.49 -2.62
CA ILE A 172 1.99 -0.68 -3.11
C ILE A 172 2.47 -1.03 -4.52
N CYS A 173 3.12 -2.20 -4.65
CA CYS A 173 3.42 -2.82 -5.94
C CYS A 173 2.23 -3.68 -6.40
N HIS A 174 2.09 -3.87 -7.71
CA HIS A 174 1.09 -4.78 -8.26
C HIS A 174 1.47 -6.25 -8.00
N GLY A 175 2.73 -6.62 -8.19
CA GLY A 175 3.30 -7.94 -7.86
C GLY A 175 2.80 -9.14 -8.68
N HIS A 176 1.88 -8.93 -9.61
CA HIS A 176 1.36 -9.94 -10.53
C HIS A 176 0.63 -9.24 -11.69
N LEU A 177 1.35 -8.37 -12.38
CA LEU A 177 0.83 -7.64 -13.52
C LEU A 177 0.81 -8.54 -14.76
N ILE A 178 -0.39 -8.84 -15.25
CA ILE A 178 -0.64 -9.68 -16.43
C ILE A 178 -1.79 -9.03 -17.23
N PRO A 179 -1.97 -9.36 -18.52
CA PRO A 179 -3.05 -8.80 -19.34
C PRO A 179 -4.45 -8.98 -18.74
N GLU A 180 -4.70 -10.07 -18.02
CA GLU A 180 -5.96 -10.36 -17.31
C GLU A 180 -6.28 -9.32 -16.22
N ASN A 181 -5.24 -8.70 -15.65
CA ASN A 181 -5.35 -7.72 -14.58
C ASN A 181 -5.39 -6.26 -15.08
N ILE A 182 -5.34 -6.06 -16.40
CA ILE A 182 -5.51 -4.76 -17.05
C ILE A 182 -6.86 -4.79 -17.77
N LEU A 183 -7.89 -4.17 -17.19
CA LEU A 183 -9.22 -4.11 -17.79
C LEU A 183 -9.34 -2.87 -18.67
N LEU A 184 -9.85 -3.01 -19.88
CA LEU A 184 -10.26 -1.89 -20.73
C LEU A 184 -11.75 -1.66 -20.53
N ASP A 185 -12.13 -0.46 -20.08
CA ASP A 185 -13.54 -0.05 -20.01
C ASP A 185 -14.13 0.20 -21.42
N GLN A 186 -15.42 0.54 -21.48
CA GLN A 186 -16.11 0.77 -22.76
C GLN A 186 -15.51 1.92 -23.59
N ASP A 187 -14.83 2.86 -22.94
CA ASP A 187 -14.17 3.99 -23.59
C ASP A 187 -12.72 3.66 -23.99
N GLY A 188 -12.27 2.44 -23.70
CA GLY A 188 -10.91 1.95 -23.95
C GLY A 188 -9.89 2.42 -22.91
N GLY A 189 -10.34 2.98 -21.79
CA GLY A 189 -9.50 3.39 -20.67
C GLY A 189 -9.02 2.18 -19.86
N PRO A 190 -7.70 2.05 -19.59
CA PRO A 190 -7.18 0.94 -18.79
C PRO A 190 -7.42 1.15 -17.29
N ARG A 191 -7.78 0.05 -16.61
CA ARG A 191 -8.10 -0.03 -15.18
C ARG A 191 -7.36 -1.24 -14.59
N LEU A 192 -6.46 -0.99 -13.65
CA LEU A 192 -5.71 -2.03 -12.94
C LEU A 192 -6.53 -2.65 -11.81
N THR A 193 -6.51 -3.98 -11.72
CA THR A 193 -7.19 -4.76 -10.67
C THR A 193 -6.23 -5.79 -10.05
N ASP A 194 -6.61 -6.40 -8.93
CA ASP A 194 -5.95 -7.58 -8.37
C ASP A 194 -4.49 -7.40 -7.95
N PHE A 195 -4.16 -6.19 -7.48
CA PHE A 195 -2.89 -5.86 -6.82
C PHE A 195 -2.57 -6.89 -5.74
N ALA A 196 -1.44 -7.59 -5.88
CA ALA A 196 -0.89 -8.59 -4.96
C ALA A 196 -1.83 -9.76 -4.59
N VAL A 197 -2.98 -9.92 -5.24
CA VAL A 197 -3.96 -10.96 -4.89
C VAL A 197 -3.36 -12.36 -5.13
N ALA A 198 -2.70 -12.57 -6.26
CA ALA A 198 -2.05 -13.85 -6.57
C ALA A 198 -0.98 -14.24 -5.52
N LEU A 199 -0.21 -13.27 -5.04
CA LEU A 199 0.81 -13.50 -4.01
C LEU A 199 0.18 -13.82 -2.66
N ALA A 200 -0.90 -13.13 -2.30
CA ALA A 200 -1.62 -13.34 -1.04
C ALA A 200 -2.36 -14.68 -0.98
N ILE A 201 -2.78 -15.23 -2.12
CA ILE A 201 -3.35 -16.57 -2.17
C ILE A 201 -2.31 -17.68 -2.34
N GLY A 202 -1.01 -17.33 -2.30
CA GLY A 202 0.08 -18.29 -2.48
C GLY A 202 0.13 -18.93 -3.87
N LYS A 203 -0.41 -18.25 -4.90
CA LYS A 203 -0.37 -18.75 -6.28
C LYS A 203 1.09 -18.85 -6.72
N ASP A 204 1.51 -20.01 -7.20
CA ASP A 204 2.81 -20.12 -7.87
C ASP A 204 2.74 -19.39 -9.21
N ILE A 205 3.46 -18.27 -9.28
CA ILE A 205 3.56 -17.45 -10.48
C ILE A 205 4.93 -17.58 -11.14
N GLN A 206 5.86 -18.38 -10.60
CA GLN A 206 7.24 -18.46 -11.11
C GLN A 206 7.28 -18.94 -12.57
N GLY A 207 6.39 -19.87 -12.93
CA GLY A 207 6.27 -20.39 -14.30
C GLY A 207 5.60 -19.43 -15.29
N SER A 208 5.05 -18.31 -14.83
CA SER A 208 4.40 -17.32 -15.71
C SER A 208 5.44 -16.56 -16.53
N PRO A 209 5.23 -16.38 -17.85
CA PRO A 209 6.15 -15.62 -18.70
C PRO A 209 6.25 -14.14 -18.27
N TYR A 210 5.25 -13.63 -17.56
CA TYR A 210 5.19 -12.26 -17.04
C TYR A 210 5.99 -12.05 -15.75
N THR A 211 6.31 -13.11 -15.02
CA THR A 211 7.01 -13.01 -13.74
C THR A 211 8.47 -12.69 -13.95
N CYS A 212 9.03 -11.73 -13.21
CA CYS A 212 10.44 -11.36 -13.37
C CYS A 212 11.39 -12.52 -12.98
N PRO A 213 12.58 -12.64 -13.62
CA PRO A 213 13.50 -13.76 -13.36
C PRO A 213 14.03 -13.81 -11.93
N GLU A 214 14.17 -12.66 -11.27
CA GLU A 214 14.59 -12.55 -9.88
C GLU A 214 13.45 -12.76 -8.87
N PHE A 215 12.23 -13.09 -9.33
CA PHE A 215 11.11 -13.37 -8.44
C PHE A 215 11.47 -14.53 -7.49
N VAL A 216 11.17 -14.32 -6.20
CA VAL A 216 11.45 -15.28 -5.15
C VAL A 216 10.16 -16.07 -4.85
N PRO A 217 10.11 -17.39 -5.09
CA PRO A 217 8.95 -18.20 -4.75
C PRO A 217 8.58 -18.08 -3.28
N GLY A 218 7.29 -17.95 -3.00
CA GLY A 218 6.74 -17.69 -1.67
C GLY A 218 6.78 -16.21 -1.24
N SER A 219 7.32 -15.29 -2.07
CA SER A 219 7.24 -13.86 -1.79
C SER A 219 5.79 -13.40 -1.77
N ARG A 220 5.41 -12.67 -0.71
CA ARG A 220 4.07 -12.08 -0.55
C ARG A 220 3.99 -10.63 -1.04
N THR A 221 5.08 -10.11 -1.58
CA THR A 221 5.21 -8.73 -2.04
C THR A 221 5.90 -8.66 -3.40
N GLY A 222 5.39 -7.81 -4.29
CA GLY A 222 6.05 -7.46 -5.54
C GLY A 222 7.10 -6.36 -5.36
N THR A 223 7.90 -6.12 -6.39
CA THR A 223 8.84 -4.99 -6.47
C THR A 223 8.51 -4.12 -7.67
N VAL A 224 8.84 -2.83 -7.60
CA VAL A 224 8.66 -1.90 -8.73
C VAL A 224 9.42 -2.40 -9.97
N SER A 225 10.66 -2.87 -9.80
CA SER A 225 11.45 -3.41 -10.92
C SER A 225 10.83 -4.68 -11.51
N GLY A 226 10.19 -5.52 -10.68
CA GLY A 226 9.46 -6.71 -11.12
C GLY A 226 8.21 -6.35 -11.93
N ASP A 227 7.42 -5.39 -11.44
CA ASP A 227 6.25 -4.87 -12.15
C ASP A 227 6.63 -4.21 -13.48
N ILE A 228 7.77 -3.51 -13.55
CA ILE A 228 8.30 -2.94 -14.81
C ILE A 228 8.66 -4.03 -15.81
N PHE A 229 9.25 -5.15 -15.36
CA PHE A 229 9.48 -6.31 -16.23
C PHE A 229 8.17 -6.88 -16.75
N SER A 230 7.20 -7.14 -15.86
CA SER A 230 5.89 -7.67 -16.22
C SER A 230 5.13 -6.76 -17.19
N LEU A 231 5.22 -5.44 -16.98
CA LEU A 231 4.68 -4.42 -17.88
C LEU A 231 5.36 -4.50 -19.26
N GLY A 232 6.67 -4.71 -19.31
CA GLY A 232 7.42 -4.89 -20.56
C GLY A 232 6.94 -6.10 -21.35
N VAL A 233 6.67 -7.22 -20.67
CA VAL A 233 6.10 -8.43 -21.28
C VAL A 233 4.69 -8.14 -21.81
N CYS A 234 3.84 -7.47 -21.03
CA CYS A 234 2.49 -7.09 -21.45
C CYS A 234 2.51 -6.18 -22.69
N ILE A 235 3.39 -5.17 -22.73
CA ILE A 235 3.54 -4.27 -23.88
C ILE A 235 4.02 -5.05 -25.10
N TYR A 236 5.01 -5.93 -24.93
CA TYR A 236 5.57 -6.72 -26.02
C TYR A 236 4.52 -7.62 -26.66
N GLU A 237 3.76 -8.37 -25.85
CA GLU A 237 2.70 -9.23 -26.34
C GLU A 237 1.57 -8.41 -27.00
N TYR A 238 1.17 -7.30 -26.39
CA TYR A 238 0.15 -6.42 -26.94
C TYR A 238 0.56 -5.73 -28.26
N ALA A 239 1.86 -5.57 -28.49
CA ALA A 239 2.43 -4.99 -29.70
C ALA A 239 2.63 -6.00 -30.83
N THR A 240 2.97 -7.25 -30.50
CA THR A 240 3.42 -8.26 -31.46
C THR A 240 2.49 -9.45 -31.64
N GLY A 241 1.57 -9.70 -30.71
CA GLY A 241 0.73 -10.90 -30.68
C GLY A 241 1.40 -12.12 -30.07
N VAL A 242 2.66 -12.02 -29.67
CA VAL A 242 3.44 -13.14 -29.15
C VAL A 242 4.23 -12.74 -27.91
N LEU A 243 4.47 -13.69 -27.02
CA LEU A 243 5.34 -13.47 -25.87
C LEU A 243 6.80 -13.22 -26.31
N PRO A 244 7.60 -12.51 -25.50
CA PRO A 244 9.03 -12.38 -25.73
C PRO A 244 9.67 -13.77 -25.83
N CYS A 245 10.42 -14.02 -26.91
CA CYS A 245 11.08 -15.30 -27.16
C CYS A 245 10.13 -16.52 -27.15
N ALA A 246 8.89 -16.36 -27.61
CA ALA A 246 7.84 -17.40 -27.63
C ALA A 246 8.36 -18.80 -28.03
N GLY A 247 8.16 -19.79 -27.16
CA GLY A 247 8.61 -21.19 -27.33
C GLY A 247 10.07 -21.44 -26.96
N ARG A 248 10.80 -20.41 -26.51
CA ARG A 248 12.20 -20.46 -26.08
C ARG A 248 12.44 -19.73 -24.76
N GLU A 249 11.42 -19.63 -23.92
CA GLU A 249 11.43 -18.91 -22.65
C GLU A 249 12.55 -19.39 -21.74
N ALA A 250 12.81 -20.70 -21.69
CA ALA A 250 13.92 -21.25 -20.90
C ALA A 250 15.30 -20.76 -21.36
N ALA A 251 15.51 -20.63 -22.68
CA ALA A 251 16.75 -20.09 -23.24
C ALA A 251 16.86 -18.58 -22.96
N TRP A 252 15.74 -17.85 -23.07
CA TRP A 252 15.70 -16.43 -22.70
C TRP A 252 16.03 -16.23 -21.23
N ARG A 253 15.45 -17.02 -20.32
CA ARG A 253 15.70 -16.96 -18.88
C ARG A 253 17.15 -17.27 -18.50
N ARG A 254 17.86 -18.07 -19.31
CA ARG A 254 19.30 -18.35 -19.16
C ARG A 254 20.20 -17.28 -19.79
N GLY A 255 19.63 -16.29 -20.49
CA GLY A 255 20.38 -15.26 -21.21
C GLY A 255 21.01 -15.74 -22.53
N GLU A 256 20.60 -16.90 -23.04
CA GLU A 256 21.12 -17.46 -24.30
C GLU A 256 20.51 -16.77 -25.53
N ILE A 257 19.34 -16.14 -25.35
CA ILE A 257 18.68 -15.34 -26.37
C ILE A 257 18.11 -14.07 -25.78
N VAL A 258 17.95 -13.08 -26.66
CA VAL A 258 17.28 -11.82 -26.35
C VAL A 258 15.99 -11.70 -27.17
N PRO A 259 14.95 -11.05 -26.64
CA PRO A 259 13.77 -10.72 -27.43
C PRO A 259 14.12 -9.86 -28.64
N ALA A 260 13.40 -10.06 -29.75
CA ALA A 260 13.57 -9.22 -30.92
C ALA A 260 13.04 -7.81 -30.64
N ALA A 261 13.67 -6.79 -31.22
CA ALA A 261 13.18 -5.42 -31.13
C ALA A 261 11.76 -5.30 -31.72
N LEU A 262 10.89 -4.47 -31.13
CA LEU A 262 9.55 -4.21 -31.68
C LEU A 262 9.61 -3.67 -33.11
N SER A 263 10.67 -2.91 -33.44
CA SER A 263 10.91 -2.41 -34.79
C SER A 263 11.16 -3.52 -35.83
N ALA A 264 11.51 -4.74 -35.41
CA ALA A 264 11.63 -5.89 -36.31
C ALA A 264 10.26 -6.43 -36.76
N PHE A 265 9.22 -6.28 -35.92
CA PHE A 265 7.84 -6.66 -36.25
C PHE A 265 7.11 -5.54 -36.98
N ASN A 266 7.36 -4.30 -36.57
CA ASN A 266 6.77 -3.11 -37.17
C ASN A 266 7.82 -2.01 -37.27
N PRO A 267 8.44 -1.80 -38.44
CA PRO A 267 9.49 -0.79 -38.64
C PRO A 267 9.05 0.65 -38.33
N ALA A 268 7.75 0.91 -38.24
CA ALA A 268 7.23 2.22 -37.86
C ALA A 268 7.27 2.49 -36.35
N VAL A 269 7.58 1.49 -35.52
CA VAL A 269 7.79 1.67 -34.09
C VAL A 269 9.07 2.48 -33.88
N PRO A 270 9.02 3.62 -33.17
CA PRO A 270 10.21 4.43 -32.91
C PRO A 270 11.29 3.61 -32.19
N LYS A 271 12.55 3.72 -32.65
CA LYS A 271 13.68 2.99 -32.04
C LYS A 271 13.76 3.21 -30.54
N LEU A 272 13.57 4.46 -30.08
CA LEU A 272 13.57 4.81 -28.66
C LEU A 272 12.52 4.02 -27.85
N PHE A 273 11.34 3.78 -28.41
CA PHE A 273 10.32 2.96 -27.75
C PHE A 273 10.73 1.50 -27.70
N SER A 274 11.24 0.98 -28.83
CA SER A 274 11.70 -0.39 -28.91
C SER A 274 12.85 -0.68 -27.93
N ASP A 275 13.83 0.22 -27.84
CA ASP A 275 14.96 0.12 -26.90
C ASP A 275 14.46 0.14 -25.45
N LEU A 276 13.48 1.00 -25.12
CA LEU A 276 12.88 1.05 -23.78
C LEU A 276 12.21 -0.28 -23.41
N ILE A 277 11.43 -0.89 -24.32
CA ILE A 277 10.79 -2.18 -24.04
C ILE A 277 11.84 -3.28 -23.83
N LEU A 278 12.90 -3.32 -24.64
CA LEU A 278 14.01 -4.26 -24.42
C LEU A 278 14.72 -4.01 -23.08
N GLN A 279 14.88 -2.75 -22.69
CA GLN A 279 15.44 -2.38 -21.39
C GLN A 279 14.56 -2.89 -20.23
N MET A 280 13.23 -2.76 -20.33
CA MET A 280 12.27 -3.30 -19.35
C MET A 280 12.34 -4.83 -19.25
N LEU A 281 12.57 -5.51 -20.37
CA LEU A 281 12.70 -6.98 -20.48
C LEU A 281 14.06 -7.54 -20.03
N SER A 282 14.94 -6.70 -19.46
CA SER A 282 16.24 -7.14 -18.97
C SER A 282 16.09 -8.19 -17.86
N LEU A 283 16.89 -9.25 -17.94
CA LEU A 283 16.84 -10.35 -16.97
C LEU A 283 17.33 -9.94 -15.57
N THR A 284 18.19 -8.93 -15.49
CA THR A 284 18.61 -8.31 -14.24
C THR A 284 17.83 -7.01 -13.98
N PRO A 285 17.56 -6.66 -12.70
CA PRO A 285 16.83 -5.43 -12.35
C PRO A 285 17.54 -4.13 -12.72
N ALA A 286 18.86 -4.07 -12.52
CA ALA A 286 19.66 -2.84 -12.62
C ALA A 286 19.54 -2.07 -13.96
N PRO A 287 19.57 -2.72 -15.14
CA PRO A 287 19.40 -2.01 -16.41
C PRO A 287 17.96 -1.53 -16.67
N ARG A 288 16.95 -2.00 -15.95
CA ARG A 288 15.55 -1.60 -16.20
C ARG A 288 15.33 -0.12 -15.84
N PRO A 289 14.29 0.54 -16.39
CA PRO A 289 13.92 1.88 -15.94
C PRO A 289 13.75 1.92 -14.42
N ALA A 290 14.30 2.96 -13.78
CA ALA A 290 14.29 3.08 -12.32
C ALA A 290 12.88 3.29 -11.74
N SER A 291 11.95 3.79 -12.57
CA SER A 291 10.62 4.21 -12.13
C SER A 291 9.63 4.27 -13.30
N TYR A 292 8.33 4.26 -12.98
CA TYR A 292 7.26 4.39 -13.98
C TYR A 292 7.27 5.77 -14.65
N GLU A 293 7.71 6.80 -13.93
CA GLU A 293 7.90 8.17 -14.40
C GLU A 293 8.93 8.25 -15.53
N THR A 294 9.99 7.43 -15.45
CA THR A 294 10.99 7.32 -16.52
C THR A 294 10.32 6.82 -17.80
N ILE A 295 9.47 5.80 -17.71
CA ILE A 295 8.74 5.22 -18.84
C ILE A 295 7.77 6.26 -19.42
N GLN A 296 6.97 6.92 -18.57
CA GLN A 296 6.02 7.98 -18.95
C GLN A 296 6.72 9.13 -19.69
N SER A 297 7.91 9.54 -19.23
CA SER A 297 8.67 10.63 -19.88
C SER A 297 9.03 10.29 -21.32
N VAL A 298 9.38 9.02 -21.60
CA VAL A 298 9.66 8.53 -22.95
C VAL A 298 8.36 8.49 -23.76
N CYS A 299 7.28 7.91 -23.21
CA CYS A 299 5.98 7.84 -23.89
C CYS A 299 5.45 9.23 -24.25
N LYS A 300 5.56 10.21 -23.34
CA LYS A 300 5.13 11.59 -23.56
C LYS A 300 5.92 12.24 -24.71
N ARG A 301 7.25 12.12 -24.71
CA ARG A 301 8.09 12.64 -25.81
C ARG A 301 7.68 12.06 -27.17
N LEU A 302 7.43 10.76 -27.23
CA LEU A 302 7.02 10.08 -28.47
C LEU A 302 5.60 10.47 -28.90
N SER A 303 4.67 10.67 -27.95
CA SER A 303 3.29 11.04 -28.24
C SER A 303 3.13 12.41 -28.89
N LEU A 304 4.11 13.31 -28.69
CA LEU A 304 4.14 14.65 -29.26
C LEU A 304 4.76 14.69 -30.67
N SER A 305 5.24 13.55 -31.20
CA SER A 305 5.85 13.53 -32.53
C SER A 305 4.81 13.76 -33.65
N PRO A 306 5.21 14.39 -34.77
CA PRO A 306 4.33 14.55 -35.94
C PRO A 306 3.80 13.20 -36.46
N GLU A 307 4.65 12.17 -36.43
CA GLU A 307 4.32 10.80 -36.84
C GLU A 307 3.23 10.18 -35.96
N ALA A 308 3.33 10.33 -34.63
CA ALA A 308 2.29 9.89 -33.69
C ALA A 308 0.95 10.56 -33.98
N THR A 309 0.99 11.87 -34.22
CA THR A 309 -0.20 12.70 -34.46
C THR A 309 -0.89 12.31 -35.78
N GLN A 310 -0.12 12.07 -36.84
CA GLN A 310 -0.64 11.68 -38.14
C GLN A 310 -1.22 10.25 -38.12
N ARG A 311 -0.56 9.31 -37.43
CA ARG A 311 -1.03 7.93 -37.27
C ARG A 311 -2.28 7.84 -36.40
N ARG A 312 -2.37 8.57 -35.29
CA ARG A 312 -3.60 8.66 -34.46
C ARG A 312 -4.82 9.12 -35.26
N LYS A 313 -4.66 10.09 -36.16
CA LYS A 313 -5.75 10.54 -37.06
C LYS A 313 -6.19 9.46 -38.05
N LYS A 314 -5.28 8.58 -38.48
CA LYS A 314 -5.59 7.42 -39.34
C LYS A 314 -6.22 6.26 -38.56
N SER A 315 -5.65 5.90 -37.40
CA SER A 315 -6.18 4.89 -36.47
C SER A 315 -7.62 5.22 -36.04
N ARG A 316 -7.92 6.47 -35.63
CA ARG A 316 -9.27 6.90 -35.26
C ARG A 316 -10.33 6.75 -36.37
N LYS A 317 -9.93 6.77 -37.65
CA LYS A 317 -10.86 6.52 -38.77
C LYS A 317 -11.17 5.02 -38.99
N GLY A 318 -10.37 4.12 -38.42
CA GLY A 318 -10.56 2.68 -38.46
C GLY A 318 -10.57 2.02 -37.07
N GLY A 319 -10.87 2.80 -36.03
CA GLY A 319 -10.51 2.50 -34.64
C GLY A 319 -10.92 1.12 -34.18
N LEU A 320 -10.13 0.57 -33.25
CA LEU A 320 -10.39 -0.68 -32.54
C LEU A 320 -11.80 -0.57 -31.93
N LYS A 321 -12.81 -1.05 -32.64
CA LYS A 321 -14.14 -1.25 -32.08
C LYS A 321 -13.93 -2.40 -31.12
N VAL A 322 -13.91 -2.11 -29.81
CA VAL A 322 -14.14 -3.16 -28.81
C VAL A 322 -15.38 -3.88 -29.30
N SER A 323 -15.19 -5.13 -29.75
CA SER A 323 -16.28 -5.91 -30.30
C SER A 323 -17.34 -5.91 -29.21
N ARG A 324 -18.53 -5.38 -29.52
CA ARG A 324 -19.74 -5.65 -28.74
C ARG A 324 -20.02 -7.14 -28.91
N SER A 325 -19.25 -8.00 -28.24
CA SER A 325 -19.66 -9.36 -27.95
C SER A 325 -20.74 -9.28 -26.87
N ALA A 326 -21.87 -8.68 -27.26
CA ALA A 326 -23.13 -8.66 -26.55
C ALA A 326 -24.05 -9.75 -27.12
N ALA A 327 -23.50 -10.75 -27.82
CA ALA A 327 -24.28 -11.71 -28.57
C ALA A 327 -24.73 -12.93 -27.77
N ASN A 328 -24.43 -13.04 -26.47
CA ASN A 328 -24.98 -14.12 -25.63
C ASN A 328 -24.96 -13.86 -24.11
N ARG A 329 -24.86 -12.60 -23.66
CA ARG A 329 -24.93 -12.33 -22.21
C ARG A 329 -26.39 -12.36 -21.74
N PRO A 330 -26.71 -13.09 -20.65
CA PRO A 330 -28.06 -13.07 -20.08
C PRO A 330 -28.45 -11.64 -19.73
N VAL A 331 -29.69 -11.28 -20.05
CA VAL A 331 -30.16 -9.89 -19.96
C VAL A 331 -30.32 -9.51 -18.48
N ARG A 332 -29.94 -8.27 -18.13
CA ARG A 332 -29.88 -7.73 -16.75
C ARG A 332 -31.22 -7.81 -15.99
N LEU A 333 -31.22 -8.34 -14.78
CA LEU A 333 -32.42 -8.30 -13.93
C LEU A 333 -32.72 -6.87 -13.46
N VAL A 334 -33.99 -6.49 -13.50
CA VAL A 334 -34.44 -5.18 -13.00
C VAL A 334 -35.07 -5.41 -11.64
N HIS A 335 -34.65 -4.69 -10.61
CA HIS A 335 -35.32 -4.79 -9.32
C HIS A 335 -36.50 -3.82 -9.26
N PRO A 336 -37.64 -4.24 -8.68
CA PRO A 336 -38.65 -3.26 -8.30
C PRO A 336 -37.99 -2.27 -7.33
N PRO A 337 -38.20 -0.95 -7.47
CA PRO A 337 -37.73 0.00 -6.47
C PRO A 337 -38.25 -0.49 -5.11
N ARG A 338 -37.37 -0.58 -4.11
CA ARG A 338 -37.82 -0.81 -2.73
C ARG A 338 -38.82 0.29 -2.42
N SER A 339 -40.09 -0.07 -2.29
CA SER A 339 -41.11 0.83 -1.76
C SER A 339 -40.55 1.41 -0.48
N SER A 340 -40.52 2.73 -0.40
CA SER A 340 -40.05 3.57 0.71
C SER A 340 -40.86 3.42 2.01
N GLY A 341 -41.39 2.22 2.29
CA GLY A 341 -42.24 1.92 3.45
C GLY A 341 -41.51 1.97 4.79
N GLY A 342 -40.17 2.01 4.81
CA GLY A 342 -39.39 2.16 6.05
C GLY A 342 -39.35 3.59 6.62
N LYS A 343 -39.61 4.63 5.79
CA LYS A 343 -39.59 6.03 6.27
C LYS A 343 -40.85 6.39 7.04
N ALA A 344 -42.01 5.85 6.63
CA ALA A 344 -43.29 6.11 7.29
C ALA A 344 -43.33 5.54 8.72
N ILE A 345 -42.80 4.33 8.95
CA ILE A 345 -42.78 3.71 10.29
C ILE A 345 -41.90 4.52 11.26
N ASN A 346 -40.73 4.98 10.83
CA ASN A 346 -39.86 5.82 11.65
C ASN A 346 -40.47 7.21 11.93
N ILE A 347 -41.18 7.80 10.96
CA ILE A 347 -41.91 9.07 11.16
C ILE A 347 -43.06 8.87 12.16
N ILE A 348 -43.80 7.77 12.07
CA ILE A 348 -44.88 7.47 13.02
C ILE A 348 -44.32 7.27 14.44
N ILE A 349 -43.20 6.55 14.59
CA ILE A 349 -42.55 6.38 15.91
C ILE A 349 -42.10 7.73 16.47
N VAL A 350 -41.47 8.59 15.67
CA VAL A 350 -41.06 9.94 16.09
C VAL A 350 -42.27 10.80 16.45
N LEU A 351 -43.35 10.75 15.68
CA LEU A 351 -44.60 11.47 15.98
C LEU A 351 -45.26 10.96 17.27
N LEU A 352 -45.22 9.65 17.55
CA LEU A 352 -45.72 9.08 18.79
C LEU A 352 -44.89 9.49 20.01
N ILE A 353 -43.55 9.56 19.86
CA ILE A 353 -42.66 10.06 20.91
C ILE A 353 -42.92 11.55 21.20
N LEU A 354 -43.07 12.36 20.14
CA LEU A 354 -43.39 13.79 20.30
C LEU A 354 -44.77 14.01 20.93
N LEU A 355 -45.76 13.18 20.58
CA LEU A 355 -47.08 13.21 21.19
C LEU A 355 -47.03 12.83 22.68
N ALA A 356 -46.24 11.81 23.03
CA ALA A 356 -46.04 11.39 24.42
C ALA A 356 -45.34 12.48 25.25
N LEU A 357 -44.34 13.17 24.69
CA LEU A 357 -43.67 14.30 25.33
C LEU A 357 -44.61 15.51 25.50
N ALA A 358 -45.46 15.80 24.51
CA ALA A 358 -46.46 16.85 24.61
C ALA A 358 -47.51 16.55 25.69
N LEU A 359 -47.97 15.30 25.77
CA LEU A 359 -48.88 14.85 26.84
C LEU A 359 -48.21 14.94 28.22
N LEU A 360 -46.94 14.57 28.34
CA LEU A 360 -46.17 14.69 29.57
C LEU A 360 -46.05 16.16 30.00
N ALA A 361 -45.76 17.06 29.05
CA ALA A 361 -45.68 18.50 29.30
C ALA A 361 -47.02 19.07 29.79
N LEU A 362 -48.15 18.64 29.20
CA LEU A 362 -49.48 19.05 29.64
C LEU A 362 -49.82 18.53 31.04
N ILE A 363 -49.40 17.31 31.39
CA ILE A 363 -49.56 16.75 32.73
C ILE A 363 -48.75 17.56 33.74
N VAL A 364 -47.49 17.90 33.42
CA VAL A 364 -46.63 18.73 34.27
C VAL A 364 -47.22 20.14 34.44
N GLN A 365 -47.70 20.75 33.35
CA GLN A 365 -48.32 22.08 33.38
C GLN A 365 -49.61 22.09 34.22
N LYS A 366 -50.39 21.01 34.17
CA LYS A 366 -51.59 20.83 35.00
C LYS A 366 -51.25 20.55 36.47
N HIS A 367 -50.15 19.87 36.75
CA HIS A 367 -49.75 19.54 38.13
C HIS A 367 -49.02 20.68 38.85
N TYR A 368 -48.31 21.54 38.13
CA TYR A 368 -47.55 22.66 38.68
C TYR A 368 -48.21 24.04 38.43
N GLY A 369 -49.40 24.07 37.82
CA GLY A 369 -50.19 25.27 37.55
C GLY A 369 -50.87 25.88 38.77
N SER A 370 -50.10 26.27 39.79
CA SER A 370 -50.50 27.21 40.83
C SER A 370 -49.27 27.62 41.63
N LYS A 371 -48.44 28.48 41.04
CA LYS A 371 -47.65 29.48 41.76
C LYS A 371 -47.09 30.46 40.72
N THR A 372 -47.62 31.67 40.81
CA THR A 372 -47.34 32.83 39.98
C THR A 372 -45.84 33.14 39.98
N LEU A 373 -45.30 33.39 38.79
CA LEU A 373 -43.95 33.88 38.54
C LEU A 373 -43.71 35.23 39.25
N SER A 374 -42.64 35.29 40.04
CA SER A 374 -41.86 36.52 40.21
C SER A 374 -40.43 36.16 40.60
N GLY A 375 -39.47 36.47 39.73
CA GLY A 375 -38.05 36.46 40.05
C GLY A 375 -37.26 35.28 39.51
N VAL A 376 -37.08 35.21 38.19
CA VAL A 376 -35.84 34.65 37.64
C VAL A 376 -35.28 35.72 36.72
N ASP A 377 -34.23 36.37 37.21
CA ASP A 377 -33.52 37.41 36.50
C ASP A 377 -32.68 36.73 35.41
N LEU A 378 -33.18 36.77 34.17
CA LEU A 378 -32.52 36.21 32.99
C LEU A 378 -31.14 36.82 32.73
N GLN A 379 -30.81 37.96 33.35
CA GLN A 379 -29.45 38.50 33.33
C GLN A 379 -28.49 37.70 34.22
N ALA A 380 -28.93 37.18 35.37
CA ALA A 380 -28.08 36.45 36.31
C ALA A 380 -27.63 35.08 35.76
N GLU A 381 -28.50 34.35 35.05
CA GLU A 381 -28.12 33.08 34.41
C GLU A 381 -27.27 33.28 33.15
N SER A 382 -27.47 34.38 32.41
CA SER A 382 -26.59 34.75 31.30
C SER A 382 -25.19 35.16 31.79
N GLN A 383 -25.12 35.83 32.95
CA GLN A 383 -23.87 36.21 33.59
C GLN A 383 -23.17 35.00 34.22
N ALA A 384 -23.91 34.04 34.78
CA ALA A 384 -23.36 32.79 35.28
C ALA A 384 -22.84 31.90 34.12
N ALA A 385 -23.57 31.80 33.01
CA ALA A 385 -23.10 31.09 31.81
C ALA A 385 -21.91 31.80 31.16
N ALA A 386 -21.90 33.13 31.11
CA ALA A 386 -20.76 33.92 30.65
C ALA A 386 -19.56 33.83 31.60
N GLN A 387 -19.77 33.71 32.92
CA GLN A 387 -18.71 33.46 33.91
C GLN A 387 -18.15 32.06 33.82
N VAL A 388 -18.98 31.04 33.57
CA VAL A 388 -18.53 29.65 33.38
C VAL A 388 -17.77 29.52 32.05
N VAL A 389 -18.24 30.18 30.99
CA VAL A 389 -17.50 30.24 29.72
C VAL A 389 -16.22 31.04 29.90
N ALA A 390 -16.24 32.19 30.57
CA ALA A 390 -15.04 32.98 30.85
C ALA A 390 -14.06 32.28 31.81
N GLN A 391 -14.54 31.50 32.78
CA GLN A 391 -13.71 30.64 33.63
C GLN A 391 -13.13 29.48 32.81
N SER A 392 -13.93 28.85 31.95
CA SER A 392 -13.41 27.78 31.08
C SER A 392 -12.42 28.30 30.04
N GLU A 393 -12.61 29.52 29.53
CA GLU A 393 -11.66 30.21 28.64
C GLU A 393 -10.45 30.73 29.40
N ALA A 394 -10.59 31.10 30.68
CA ALA A 394 -9.47 31.46 31.54
C ALA A 394 -8.66 30.23 31.95
N GLU A 395 -9.29 29.10 32.25
CA GLU A 395 -8.68 27.81 32.52
C GLU A 395 -8.07 27.21 31.26
N LEU A 396 -8.70 27.35 30.09
CA LEU A 396 -8.07 27.01 28.81
C LEU A 396 -6.91 27.94 28.49
N ARG A 397 -7.03 29.26 28.73
CA ARG A 397 -5.90 30.19 28.57
C ARG A 397 -4.81 29.93 29.58
N GLU A 398 -5.12 29.52 30.80
CA GLU A 398 -4.16 29.15 31.83
C GLU A 398 -3.51 27.82 31.49
N HIS A 399 -4.25 26.85 30.95
CA HIS A 399 -3.71 25.59 30.46
C HIS A 399 -2.92 25.76 29.15
N ASP A 400 -3.31 26.69 28.28
CA ASP A 400 -2.57 27.09 27.09
C ASP A 400 -1.38 28.00 27.44
N LEU A 401 -1.45 28.77 28.52
CA LEU A 401 -0.32 29.52 29.10
C LEU A 401 0.61 28.59 29.86
N LEU A 402 0.12 27.53 30.50
CA LEU A 402 0.92 26.47 31.14
C LEU A 402 1.53 25.57 30.07
N ARG A 403 0.84 25.31 28.95
CA ARG A 403 1.44 24.65 27.78
C ARG A 403 2.35 25.55 26.98
N ALA A 404 2.06 26.85 26.91
CA ALA A 404 2.97 27.83 26.34
C ALA A 404 4.14 28.08 27.29
N GLN A 405 3.99 27.92 28.61
CA GLN A 405 5.06 27.95 29.61
C GLN A 405 5.79 26.61 29.70
N GLU A 406 5.20 25.47 29.37
CA GLU A 406 5.88 24.17 29.21
C GLU A 406 6.59 24.09 27.86
N SER A 407 5.99 24.68 26.82
CA SER A 407 6.59 24.90 25.51
C SER A 407 7.64 26.00 25.57
N GLN A 408 7.47 27.05 26.38
CA GLN A 408 8.48 28.08 26.65
C GLN A 408 9.48 27.62 27.69
N THR A 409 9.20 26.73 28.65
CA THR A 409 10.27 26.12 29.47
C THR A 409 11.04 25.05 28.70
N LYS A 410 10.49 24.53 27.59
CA LYS A 410 11.22 23.74 26.57
C LYS A 410 11.75 24.56 25.38
N SER A 411 11.41 25.86 25.27
CA SER A 411 11.81 26.77 24.18
C SER A 411 12.43 28.11 24.66
N SER A 412 12.64 28.28 25.97
CA SER A 412 13.34 29.41 26.61
C SER A 412 14.46 28.89 27.52
N ALA A 413 15.22 27.92 26.99
CA ALA A 413 16.62 27.78 27.35
C ALA A 413 17.50 28.64 26.42
N THR A 414 17.00 29.81 25.99
CA THR A 414 17.82 30.93 25.55
C THR A 414 17.91 31.86 26.75
N ASP A 415 19.12 32.00 27.29
CA ASP A 415 19.49 32.64 28.55
C ASP A 415 19.57 31.70 29.76
N ASN A 416 20.25 30.57 29.58
CA ASN A 416 21.03 29.94 30.65
C ASN A 416 22.52 30.10 30.28
N PRO A 417 23.39 30.51 31.22
CA PRO A 417 24.74 30.97 30.95
C PRO A 417 25.51 29.82 30.32
N GLU A 418 26.06 30.02 29.10
CA GLU A 418 26.88 29.07 28.36
C GLU A 418 26.78 27.64 28.92
N LEU A 419 25.73 26.89 28.55
CA LEU A 419 25.76 25.44 28.69
C LEU A 419 26.96 24.99 27.86
N LYS A 420 28.12 24.92 28.51
CA LYS A 420 29.35 24.43 27.92
C LYS A 420 28.97 23.09 27.31
N PRO A 421 29.16 22.91 25.98
CA PRO A 421 28.87 21.63 25.37
C PRO A 421 29.57 20.57 26.20
N CYS A 422 28.85 19.53 26.61
CA CYS A 422 29.45 18.43 27.36
C CYS A 422 30.66 17.93 26.58
N GLN A 423 31.86 18.14 27.16
CA GLN A 423 33.12 17.73 26.56
C GLN A 423 33.60 16.51 27.32
N LEU A 424 33.44 15.35 26.71
CA LEU A 424 34.05 14.11 27.17
C LEU A 424 35.47 14.04 26.61
N ASP A 425 36.43 13.70 27.46
CA ASP A 425 37.80 13.47 27.01
C ASP A 425 37.93 12.15 26.22
N GLU A 426 39.06 11.95 25.54
CA GLU A 426 39.29 10.74 24.74
C GLU A 426 39.24 9.45 25.58
N ALA A 427 39.65 9.51 26.85
CA ALA A 427 39.66 8.34 27.72
C ALA A 427 38.24 7.90 28.11
N MET A 428 37.37 8.86 28.42
CA MET A 428 35.93 8.63 28.64
C MET A 428 35.28 8.06 27.38
N LEU A 429 35.54 8.66 26.22
CA LEU A 429 34.99 8.19 24.95
C LEU A 429 35.47 6.78 24.61
N ALA A 430 36.74 6.47 24.87
CA ALA A 430 37.31 5.14 24.69
C ALA A 430 36.64 4.10 25.59
N ALA A 431 36.26 4.50 26.81
CA ALA A 431 35.59 3.65 27.81
C ALA A 431 34.11 3.32 27.53
N ARG A 432 33.50 3.89 26.47
CA ARG A 432 32.13 3.55 26.06
C ARG A 432 31.96 2.04 25.82
N PRO A 433 31.00 1.38 26.46
CA PRO A 433 30.67 -0.01 26.15
C PRO A 433 30.09 -0.15 24.74
N ARG A 434 30.61 -1.10 23.95
CA ARG A 434 30.25 -1.32 22.54
C ARG A 434 29.88 -2.78 22.29
N PRO A 435 28.71 -3.26 22.74
CA PRO A 435 28.29 -4.64 22.53
C PRO A 435 28.18 -4.94 21.03
N GLU A 436 28.76 -6.07 20.59
CA GLU A 436 28.80 -6.45 19.17
C GLU A 436 27.43 -6.84 18.62
N ASP A 437 26.52 -7.31 19.46
CA ASP A 437 25.15 -7.67 19.12
C ASP A 437 24.13 -6.54 19.31
N PHE A 438 24.62 -5.35 19.69
CA PHE A 438 23.84 -4.15 19.99
C PHE A 438 22.84 -4.36 21.14
N ASP A 439 23.02 -5.36 22.00
CA ASP A 439 22.16 -5.60 23.17
C ASP A 439 22.78 -5.00 24.44
N PHE A 440 22.44 -3.74 24.71
CA PHE A 440 22.96 -2.98 25.84
C PHE A 440 22.52 -3.53 27.21
N ARG A 441 21.55 -4.45 27.26
CA ARG A 441 21.16 -5.14 28.49
C ARG A 441 22.27 -6.07 28.99
N ARG A 442 23.12 -6.58 28.08
CA ARG A 442 24.23 -7.50 28.40
C ARG A 442 25.43 -6.79 29.02
N VAL A 443 25.60 -5.50 28.73
CA VAL A 443 26.71 -4.66 29.22
C VAL A 443 26.25 -3.69 30.33
N ARG A 444 25.19 -4.02 31.07
CA ARG A 444 24.59 -3.13 32.08
C ARG A 444 25.58 -2.73 33.18
N GLU A 445 26.42 -3.65 33.63
CA GLU A 445 27.43 -3.36 34.66
C GLU A 445 28.58 -2.51 34.11
N GLU A 446 29.02 -2.76 32.88
CA GLU A 446 29.99 -1.90 32.18
C GLU A 446 29.45 -0.48 31.98
N LEU A 447 28.17 -0.34 31.62
CA LEU A 447 27.50 0.96 31.51
C LEU A 447 27.42 1.69 32.85
N LYS A 448 27.18 0.98 33.96
CA LYS A 448 27.22 1.60 35.30
C LYS A 448 28.63 2.10 35.63
N GLY A 449 29.66 1.30 35.34
CA GLY A 449 31.05 1.68 35.53
C GLY A 449 31.43 2.88 34.67
N TYR A 450 31.04 2.87 33.39
CA TYR A 450 31.20 3.98 32.46
C TYR A 450 30.53 5.26 32.98
N MET A 451 29.25 5.19 33.37
CA MET A 451 28.49 6.34 33.89
C MET A 451 29.06 6.92 35.19
N ALA A 452 29.88 6.16 35.93
CA ALA A 452 30.59 6.67 37.10
C ALA A 452 31.79 7.56 36.72
N LEU A 453 32.35 7.40 35.51
CA LEU A 453 33.46 8.20 34.98
C LEU A 453 32.98 9.54 34.37
N ILE A 454 31.70 9.64 34.02
CA ILE A 454 31.14 10.81 33.33
C ILE A 454 30.88 11.95 34.32
N PRO A 455 31.29 13.20 34.02
CA PRO A 455 30.98 14.39 34.84
C PRO A 455 29.48 14.57 35.04
N GLU A 456 29.04 15.03 36.21
CA GLU A 456 27.60 15.16 36.54
C GLU A 456 26.83 16.02 35.52
N GLU A 457 27.45 17.10 35.03
CA GLU A 457 26.90 17.98 34.00
C GLU A 457 26.67 17.27 32.65
N CYS A 458 27.39 16.19 32.39
CA CYS A 458 27.34 15.39 31.16
C CYS A 458 26.46 14.14 31.29
N LYS A 459 26.17 13.69 32.52
CA LYS A 459 25.51 12.39 32.75
C LYS A 459 24.12 12.32 32.13
N GLU A 460 23.35 13.40 32.13
CA GLU A 460 22.00 13.38 31.57
C GLU A 460 22.01 13.23 30.05
N GLN A 461 22.87 13.98 29.37
CA GLN A 461 23.04 13.88 27.92
C GLN A 461 23.53 12.48 27.53
N GLU A 462 24.48 11.91 28.29
CA GLU A 462 25.00 10.59 27.99
C GLU A 462 23.98 9.47 28.31
N ARG A 463 23.12 9.64 29.32
CA ARG A 463 21.97 8.74 29.58
C ARG A 463 21.00 8.71 28.41
N GLU A 464 20.66 9.87 27.85
CA GLU A 464 19.74 9.93 26.71
C GLU A 464 20.36 9.28 25.46
N ARG A 465 21.66 9.48 25.24
CA ARG A 465 22.39 8.82 24.15
C ARG A 465 22.37 7.30 24.31
N ILE A 466 22.65 6.79 25.50
CA ILE A 466 22.55 5.35 25.81
C ILE A 466 21.15 4.84 25.52
N ARG A 467 20.10 5.57 25.94
CA ARG A 467 18.71 5.18 25.71
C ARG A 467 18.37 5.07 24.23
N ILE A 468 18.77 6.05 23.42
CA ILE A 468 18.54 6.06 21.97
C ILE A 468 19.27 4.87 21.32
N ILE A 469 20.57 4.73 21.59
CA ILE A 469 21.42 3.70 20.97
C ILE A 469 20.98 2.30 21.39
N ALA A 470 20.59 2.11 22.65
CA ALA A 470 20.09 0.82 23.16
C ALA A 470 18.80 0.36 22.49
N SER A 471 18.01 1.28 21.90
CA SER A 471 16.78 0.98 21.16
C SER A 471 16.98 0.88 19.64
N TYR A 472 18.19 1.19 19.16
CA TYR A 472 18.44 1.38 17.73
C TYR A 472 18.34 0.07 16.95
N LYS A 473 18.73 -1.05 17.56
CA LYS A 473 18.60 -2.38 16.97
C LYS A 473 17.12 -2.71 16.71
N GLU A 474 16.24 -2.51 17.69
CA GLU A 474 14.81 -2.74 17.55
C GLU A 474 14.19 -1.82 16.50
N TYR A 475 14.63 -0.56 16.46
CA TYR A 475 14.24 0.40 15.42
C TYR A 475 14.63 -0.11 14.02
N LEU A 476 15.87 -0.55 13.84
CA LEU A 476 16.36 -1.07 12.57
C LEU A 476 15.61 -2.33 12.14
N VAL A 477 15.40 -3.28 13.06
CA VAL A 477 14.58 -4.48 12.86
C VAL A 477 13.14 -4.11 12.45
N SER A 478 12.53 -3.09 13.07
CA SER A 478 11.20 -2.61 12.74
C SER A 478 11.12 -2.05 11.31
N LYS A 479 12.14 -1.30 10.86
CA LYS A 479 12.24 -0.81 9.48
C LYS A 479 12.40 -1.97 8.49
N MET A 480 13.26 -2.93 8.81
CA MET A 480 13.54 -4.10 7.98
C MET A 480 12.34 -5.05 7.82
N ARG A 481 11.47 -5.14 8.83
CA ARG A 481 10.19 -5.88 8.73
C ARG A 481 9.23 -5.25 7.73
N LYS A 482 9.23 -3.92 7.61
CA LYS A 482 8.36 -3.18 6.68
C LYS A 482 8.93 -3.17 5.26
N LEU A 483 10.25 -3.09 5.14
CA LEU A 483 10.97 -3.03 3.88
C LEU A 483 12.29 -3.80 4.03
N PRO A 484 12.46 -4.98 3.42
CA PRO A 484 13.69 -5.74 3.51
C PRO A 484 14.92 -4.96 3.02
N TYR A 485 16.02 -5.03 3.78
CA TYR A 485 17.28 -4.40 3.39
C TYR A 485 17.86 -5.10 2.16
N GLN A 486 18.22 -4.32 1.14
CA GLN A 486 18.87 -4.80 -0.08
C GLN A 486 20.18 -4.02 -0.27
N PRO A 487 21.35 -4.64 -0.02
CA PRO A 487 22.63 -3.98 -0.23
C PRO A 487 22.87 -3.72 -1.72
N ASP A 488 23.52 -2.60 -2.03
CA ASP A 488 23.86 -2.23 -3.40
C ASP A 488 24.65 -3.35 -4.10
N ASN A 489 24.23 -3.69 -5.32
CA ASN A 489 24.83 -4.71 -6.19
C ASN A 489 24.85 -6.16 -5.66
N TYR A 490 23.98 -6.55 -4.72
CA TYR A 490 23.98 -7.91 -4.14
C TYR A 490 25.36 -8.33 -3.61
N SER A 491 26.14 -7.35 -3.13
CA SER A 491 27.51 -7.56 -2.64
C SER A 491 27.58 -8.53 -1.46
N GLY A 492 26.43 -8.77 -0.80
CA GLY A 492 26.25 -9.73 0.28
C GLY A 492 26.71 -9.18 1.62
N LEU A 493 26.09 -9.67 2.70
CA LEU A 493 26.34 -9.25 4.06
C LEU A 493 27.78 -9.56 4.48
N ARG A 494 28.56 -8.55 4.85
CA ARG A 494 29.90 -8.77 5.41
C ARG A 494 29.80 -9.18 6.88
N LEU A 495 30.41 -10.33 7.21
CA LEU A 495 30.57 -10.80 8.58
C LEU A 495 31.89 -10.30 9.18
N ARG A 496 31.98 -10.28 10.51
CA ARG A 496 33.19 -9.87 11.25
C ARG A 496 34.41 -10.73 10.94
N ASN A 497 34.20 -12.01 10.61
CA ASN A 497 35.27 -12.92 10.20
C ASN A 497 35.75 -12.70 8.74
N GLY A 498 35.31 -11.62 8.08
CA GLY A 498 35.69 -11.27 6.71
C GLY A 498 34.92 -12.04 5.63
N ARG A 499 34.15 -13.08 5.97
CA ARG A 499 33.29 -13.78 5.00
C ARG A 499 32.17 -12.85 4.55
N ARG A 500 31.84 -12.93 3.26
CA ARG A 500 30.61 -12.34 2.72
C ARG A 500 29.60 -13.43 2.48
N VAL A 501 28.38 -13.21 2.96
CA VAL A 501 27.27 -14.11 2.67
C VAL A 501 26.33 -13.41 1.70
N LYS A 502 26.16 -13.97 0.51
CA LYS A 502 25.25 -13.43 -0.51
C LYS A 502 23.86 -14.03 -0.34
N GLY A 503 22.84 -13.18 -0.39
CA GLY A 503 21.47 -13.60 -0.21
C GLY A 503 20.52 -12.42 0.02
N THR A 504 19.24 -12.74 0.17
CA THR A 504 18.23 -11.76 0.58
C THR A 504 18.07 -11.82 2.08
N LEU A 505 18.22 -10.68 2.74
CA LEU A 505 18.01 -10.58 4.17
C LEU A 505 16.50 -10.54 4.46
N THR A 506 16.04 -11.45 5.30
CA THR A 506 14.64 -11.61 5.70
C THR A 506 14.56 -11.74 7.21
N LEU A 507 13.51 -11.20 7.83
CA LEU A 507 13.28 -11.32 9.26
C LEU A 507 12.02 -12.17 9.47
N PHE A 508 12.16 -13.33 10.10
CA PHE A 508 11.06 -14.28 10.31
C PHE A 508 10.85 -14.68 11.77
N SER A 509 11.43 -14.00 12.77
CA SER A 509 11.25 -14.41 14.16
C SER A 509 11.21 -13.26 15.18
N ASP A 510 10.55 -13.58 16.31
CA ASP A 510 10.46 -12.76 17.53
C ASP A 510 11.79 -12.71 18.30
N THR A 511 12.78 -13.50 17.88
CA THR A 511 14.10 -13.67 18.52
C THR A 511 15.15 -12.62 18.12
N GLY A 512 14.86 -11.77 17.13
CA GLY A 512 15.75 -10.68 16.73
C GLY A 512 17.06 -11.12 16.04
N VAL A 513 17.15 -12.32 15.49
CA VAL A 513 18.29 -12.81 14.69
C VAL A 513 18.08 -12.51 13.20
N LEU A 514 19.14 -12.14 12.46
CA LEU A 514 19.03 -11.92 11.01
C LEU A 514 18.93 -13.27 10.31
N LYS A 515 17.97 -13.45 9.40
CA LYS A 515 17.89 -14.66 8.56
C LYS A 515 18.19 -14.29 7.13
N MET A 516 19.14 -14.98 6.52
CA MET A 516 19.51 -14.70 5.14
C MET A 516 19.24 -15.92 4.28
N ARG A 517 18.43 -15.74 3.24
CA ARG A 517 18.23 -16.77 2.22
C ARG A 517 19.35 -16.69 1.21
N GLN A 518 20.19 -17.73 1.15
CA GLN A 518 21.29 -17.78 0.19
C GLN A 518 20.77 -17.94 -1.25
N LEU A 519 21.45 -17.31 -2.21
CA LEU A 519 21.15 -17.49 -3.64
C LEU A 519 21.36 -18.97 -4.02
N GLY A 520 20.32 -19.64 -4.52
CA GLY A 520 20.38 -21.04 -4.96
C GLY A 520 20.06 -22.09 -3.88
N ALA A 521 19.78 -21.69 -2.64
CA ALA A 521 19.35 -22.62 -1.59
C ALA A 521 17.89 -23.10 -1.80
N PRO A 522 17.55 -24.36 -1.43
CA PRO A 522 16.19 -24.88 -1.43
C PRO A 522 15.19 -23.95 -0.71
N ALA A 523 13.93 -23.99 -1.12
CA ALA A 523 12.88 -23.21 -0.46
C ALA A 523 12.75 -23.63 1.02
N GLY A 524 12.88 -22.66 1.93
CA GLY A 524 12.76 -22.89 3.38
C GLY A 524 14.09 -22.96 4.15
N GLU A 525 15.24 -23.05 3.47
CA GLU A 525 16.55 -22.96 4.12
C GLU A 525 17.00 -21.51 4.29
N PHE A 526 17.19 -21.11 5.55
CA PHE A 526 17.72 -19.80 5.91
C PHE A 526 19.00 -19.97 6.72
N LEU A 527 20.01 -19.16 6.38
CA LEU A 527 21.16 -19.00 7.26
C LEU A 527 20.79 -18.02 8.36
N GLU A 528 20.80 -18.48 9.61
CA GLU A 528 20.69 -17.58 10.76
C GLU A 528 22.04 -16.92 11.02
N ILE A 529 22.06 -15.60 11.03
CA ILE A 529 23.23 -14.76 11.24
C ILE A 529 22.97 -13.93 12.51
N PRO A 530 23.59 -14.28 13.65
CA PRO A 530 23.55 -13.46 14.85
C PRO A 530 24.10 -12.05 14.59
N TRP A 531 23.52 -11.02 15.23
CA TRP A 531 24.00 -9.63 15.09
C TRP A 531 25.48 -9.46 15.44
N LYS A 532 25.98 -10.19 16.44
CA LYS A 532 27.40 -10.23 16.80
C LYS A 532 28.31 -10.67 15.65
N GLU A 533 27.80 -11.42 14.68
CA GLU A 533 28.60 -11.90 13.54
C GLU A 533 28.62 -10.89 12.38
N VAL A 534 27.73 -9.88 12.39
CA VAL A 534 27.66 -8.86 11.34
C VAL A 534 28.73 -7.81 11.55
N ALA A 535 29.43 -7.42 10.48
CA ALA A 535 30.39 -6.34 10.54
C ALA A 535 29.69 -5.01 10.88
N LEU A 536 30.31 -4.19 11.73
CA LEU A 536 29.76 -2.90 12.15
C LEU A 536 29.45 -1.99 10.95
N GLN A 537 30.34 -1.92 9.96
CA GLN A 537 30.15 -1.11 8.77
C GLN A 537 28.89 -1.53 7.99
N GLU A 538 28.57 -2.82 7.97
CA GLU A 538 27.37 -3.34 7.30
C GLU A 538 26.10 -2.92 8.06
N VAL A 539 26.13 -2.91 9.40
CA VAL A 539 25.01 -2.39 10.22
C VAL A 539 24.81 -0.89 9.99
N LEU A 540 25.89 -0.13 9.86
CA LEU A 540 25.81 1.29 9.52
C LEU A 540 25.28 1.53 8.10
N ASP A 541 25.67 0.70 7.13
CA ASP A 541 25.12 0.72 5.77
C ASP A 541 23.62 0.38 5.75
N MET A 542 23.17 -0.57 6.57
CA MET A 542 21.75 -0.84 6.76
C MET A 542 21.00 0.37 7.32
N ALA A 543 21.54 0.97 8.38
CA ALA A 543 20.91 2.11 9.03
C ALA A 543 20.81 3.30 8.07
N PHE A 544 21.92 3.61 7.37
CA PHE A 544 21.99 4.70 6.42
C PHE A 544 21.05 4.52 5.23
N TYR A 545 20.88 3.29 4.73
CA TYR A 545 19.91 2.98 3.68
C TYR A 545 18.49 3.46 4.04
N TYR A 546 18.03 3.20 5.27
CA TYR A 546 16.70 3.60 5.69
C TYR A 546 16.58 5.11 5.91
N VAL A 547 17.60 5.74 6.52
CA VAL A 547 17.61 7.20 6.76
C VAL A 547 17.59 7.95 5.42
N ARG A 548 18.43 7.55 4.46
CA ARG A 548 18.49 8.15 3.13
C ARG A 548 17.20 7.98 2.35
N ARG A 549 16.54 6.83 2.49
CA ARG A 549 15.23 6.63 1.88
C ARG A 549 14.19 7.62 2.43
N SER A 550 14.12 7.79 3.75
CA SER A 550 13.24 8.79 4.37
C SER A 550 13.58 10.22 3.90
N HIS A 551 14.86 10.52 3.68
CA HIS A 551 15.31 11.79 3.12
C HIS A 551 14.84 12.00 1.67
N ASP A 552 15.00 11.01 0.80
CA ASP A 552 14.59 11.09 -0.60
C ASP A 552 13.06 11.29 -0.73
N GLU A 553 12.27 10.71 0.17
CA GLU A 553 10.82 10.96 0.26
C GLU A 553 10.49 12.43 0.52
N ILE A 554 11.27 13.11 1.37
CA ILE A 554 11.09 14.54 1.66
C ILE A 554 11.56 15.40 0.49
N ARG A 555 12.71 15.11 -0.11
CA ARG A 555 13.24 15.88 -1.26
C ARG A 555 12.30 15.85 -2.47
N GLY A 556 11.56 14.76 -2.67
CA GLY A 556 10.59 14.62 -3.76
C GLY A 556 9.21 15.26 -3.49
N ALA A 557 8.93 15.70 -2.27
CA ALA A 557 7.60 16.16 -1.87
C ALA A 557 7.37 17.64 -2.19
N LYS A 558 6.21 17.97 -2.78
CA LYS A 558 5.81 19.37 -3.06
C LYS A 558 5.47 20.17 -1.80
N VAL A 559 4.97 19.50 -0.77
CA VAL A 559 4.62 20.07 0.54
C VAL A 559 5.02 19.05 1.59
N ILE A 560 5.85 19.46 2.56
CA ILE A 560 6.34 18.61 3.64
C ILE A 560 5.74 19.15 4.94
N SER A 561 5.14 18.28 5.75
CA SER A 561 4.70 18.69 7.09
C SER A 561 5.91 18.86 8.01
N GLN A 562 5.88 19.85 8.90
CA GLN A 562 6.94 20.06 9.90
C GLN A 562 7.20 18.80 10.73
N LYS A 563 6.13 18.05 11.05
CA LYS A 563 6.23 16.75 11.72
C LYS A 563 7.08 15.74 10.93
N ARG A 564 6.86 15.61 9.62
CA ARG A 564 7.59 14.66 8.79
C ARG A 564 9.06 15.06 8.64
N LEU A 565 9.34 16.36 8.51
CA LEU A 565 10.70 16.87 8.53
C LEU A 565 11.41 16.53 9.83
N GLN A 566 10.76 16.76 10.98
CA GLN A 566 11.33 16.43 12.29
C GLN A 566 11.63 14.94 12.44
N GLU A 567 10.74 14.05 11.99
CA GLU A 567 10.98 12.60 12.01
C GLU A 567 12.27 12.23 11.27
N VAL A 568 12.52 12.81 10.09
CA VAL A 568 13.73 12.50 9.31
C VAL A 568 14.98 13.12 9.91
N VAL A 569 14.87 14.32 10.48
CA VAL A 569 15.96 14.93 11.26
C VAL A 569 16.34 14.02 12.43
N ASP A 570 15.37 13.53 13.19
CA ASP A 570 15.61 12.62 14.33
C ASP A 570 16.28 11.31 13.86
N GLU A 571 15.84 10.74 12.73
CA GLU A 571 16.46 9.55 12.14
C GLU A 571 17.96 9.77 11.82
N TYR A 572 18.34 10.94 11.30
CA TYR A 572 19.74 11.32 11.09
C TYR A 572 20.50 11.49 12.41
N LEU A 573 19.93 12.22 13.39
CA LEU A 573 20.58 12.46 14.68
C LEU A 573 20.85 11.15 15.43
N TYR A 574 19.93 10.19 15.38
CA TYR A 574 20.11 8.89 16.01
C TYR A 574 21.22 8.08 15.33
N LEU A 575 21.33 8.13 14.00
CA LEU A 575 22.42 7.48 13.28
C LEU A 575 23.78 8.14 13.58
N ILE A 576 23.81 9.47 13.68
CA ILE A 576 24.99 10.23 14.09
C ILE A 576 25.46 9.81 15.48
N MET A 577 24.54 9.72 16.45
CA MET A 577 24.86 9.24 17.80
C MET A 577 25.41 7.81 17.79
N LEU A 578 24.85 6.93 16.95
CA LEU A 578 25.35 5.56 16.81
C LEU A 578 26.77 5.53 16.23
N CYS A 579 27.05 6.30 15.18
CA CYS A 579 28.38 6.39 14.57
C CYS A 579 29.42 6.92 15.56
N ASP A 580 29.06 7.97 16.31
CA ASP A 580 29.92 8.55 17.35
C ASP A 580 30.18 7.59 18.52
N TRP A 581 29.15 6.88 18.99
CA TRP A 581 29.29 5.91 20.09
C TRP A 581 30.25 4.78 19.76
N TYR A 582 30.16 4.28 18.53
CA TYR A 582 31.03 3.23 18.01
C TYR A 582 32.35 3.75 17.39
N GLN A 583 32.60 5.07 17.45
CA GLN A 583 33.80 5.74 16.94
C GLN A 583 34.09 5.51 15.45
N GLU A 584 33.05 5.40 14.62
CA GLU A 584 33.15 5.23 13.18
C GLU A 584 33.20 6.60 12.47
N THR A 585 34.35 7.29 12.59
CA THR A 585 34.53 8.69 12.16
C THR A 585 34.29 8.92 10.66
N ALA A 586 34.76 8.01 9.81
CA ALA A 586 34.53 8.10 8.37
C ALA A 586 33.04 8.00 8.00
N TYR A 587 32.27 7.20 8.77
CA TYR A 587 30.84 7.06 8.57
C TYR A 587 30.07 8.25 9.15
N LEU A 588 30.49 8.72 10.33
CA LEU A 588 29.95 9.91 10.98
C LEU A 588 29.99 11.13 10.04
N ASP A 589 31.14 11.40 9.43
CA ASP A 589 31.31 12.50 8.48
C ASP A 589 30.43 12.36 7.23
N LYS A 590 30.31 11.13 6.68
CA LYS A 590 29.39 10.84 5.57
C LYS A 590 27.94 11.16 5.93
N VAL A 591 27.47 10.75 7.11
CA VAL A 591 26.10 10.97 7.57
C VAL A 591 25.83 12.45 7.84
N CYS A 592 26.76 13.14 8.51
CA CYS A 592 26.66 14.58 8.78
C CYS A 592 26.55 15.40 7.49
N ARG A 593 27.39 15.10 6.49
CA ARG A 593 27.35 15.78 5.18
C ARG A 593 26.03 15.60 4.45
N GLU A 594 25.36 14.47 4.61
CA GLU A 594 24.04 14.27 4.01
C GLU A 594 22.93 14.94 4.84
N ALA A 595 23.00 14.87 6.18
CA ALA A 595 22.03 15.48 7.10
C ALA A 595 21.88 16.99 6.90
N VAL A 596 22.99 17.73 6.72
CA VAL A 596 22.97 19.20 6.54
C VAL A 596 22.28 19.66 5.26
N THR A 597 21.94 18.75 4.35
CA THR A 597 21.18 19.07 3.14
C THR A 597 19.66 19.03 3.34
N LEU A 598 19.19 18.64 4.53
CA LEU A 598 17.78 18.74 4.91
C LEU A 598 17.36 20.21 5.04
N PRO A 599 16.10 20.55 4.72
CA PRO A 599 15.57 21.90 4.86
C PRO A 599 15.21 22.25 6.32
N ASP A 600 16.11 21.98 7.26
CA ASP A 600 15.99 22.33 8.69
C ASP A 600 17.04 23.41 9.02
N PRO A 601 16.62 24.60 9.47
CA PRO A 601 17.55 25.72 9.73
C PRO A 601 18.49 25.49 10.91
N ASP A 602 18.12 24.60 11.85
CA ASP A 602 18.85 24.33 13.08
C ASP A 602 19.69 23.05 13.01
N ILE A 603 19.69 22.35 11.87
CA ILE A 603 20.30 21.02 11.73
C ILE A 603 21.77 20.98 12.19
N GLN A 604 22.55 22.02 11.88
CA GLN A 604 23.95 22.10 12.30
C GLN A 604 24.12 22.28 13.82
N ALA A 605 23.21 23.01 14.47
CA ALA A 605 23.21 23.15 15.92
C ALA A 605 22.80 21.84 16.60
N ARG A 606 21.78 21.17 16.07
CA ARG A 606 21.31 19.86 16.54
C ARG A 606 22.38 18.77 16.41
N ILE A 607 23.13 18.75 15.30
CA ILE A 607 24.27 17.83 15.10
C ILE A 607 25.36 18.11 16.14
N ARG A 608 25.76 19.38 16.33
CA ARG A 608 26.76 19.77 17.34
C ARG A 608 26.33 19.39 18.76
N HIS A 609 25.04 19.52 19.08
CA HIS A 609 24.50 19.09 20.37
C HIS A 609 24.45 17.56 20.50
N SER A 610 24.30 16.84 19.38
CA SER A 610 24.19 15.37 19.38
C SER A 610 25.53 14.66 19.48
N VAL A 611 26.66 15.34 19.22
CA VAL A 611 28.01 14.77 19.24
C VAL A 611 28.86 15.49 20.30
N PRO A 612 29.09 14.89 21.47
CA PRO A 612 30.00 15.43 22.47
C PRO A 612 31.44 15.10 22.06
N TRP A 613 31.95 15.72 20.98
CA TRP A 613 33.35 15.60 20.60
C TRP A 613 33.99 16.94 20.22
N SER A 614 35.20 17.12 20.74
CA SER A 614 36.06 18.28 20.60
C SER A 614 37.05 18.09 19.44
N GLY A 615 36.74 18.66 18.27
CA GLY A 615 37.78 19.02 17.29
C GLY A 615 37.96 18.09 16.08
N GLN A 616 37.06 18.18 15.11
CA GLN A 616 37.37 18.53 13.71
C GLN A 616 36.09 18.85 12.94
#